data_AF-A0A8J5VAA0-F1
#
_entry.id   AF-A0A8J5VAA0-F1
#
_cell.length_a   1.000
_cell.length_b   1.000
_cell.length_c   1.000
_cell.angle_alpha   90.00
_cell.angle_beta   90.00
_cell.angle_gamma   90.00
#
_symmetry.space_group_name_H-M   'P 1'
#
loop_
_entity.id
_entity.type
_entity.pdbx_description
1 polymer ?
#
loop_
_entity_poly.entity_id
_entity_poly.type
_entity_poly.pdbx_seq_one_letter_code
_entity_poly.pdbx_strand_id
1 'polypeptide(L)'
;MVYHFHDMIDMLVDCGYKKGTTLFGYGYDFRQSNRIDKVMVGLRVKLETAYKASGGKKVNIISHSMGGLLVRCFMSMNHDIFAKYVNKWICIACPFQGAPGCINDSLLTGLQFVYGFESFFFVSRWVMHQLLVECPSIYEMLPNPHFKWKEAPIVQVWRKNPEKDGMVELVLYEATDCVSLFEEALKNNELKYNGKTIALPFNMSIFKWATETRQILDNAELPDTVSFYNIYGTSYDTPYDVCYGSESSPVGDLSEVCHTMPVYTYVGGDGTVPIESAAADGFAAKERVGIEADHRGLLCDENVLELLKKWLGLNEMKSTRRRLSKSKVMDFVPEGSSFENGKGNPPPPATALTSRGRRRPRPSESIRKHCLPQMKHIFKIIAMLVAISATWIGLLETSTLPRSYTWLLPIYLVVALGCYGLFMVGFGLMFFPMCPQEAVALQKDIVEAKEFLSKKGVDVGSE
;
A
#
# COMPACT_ATOMS: atom_id res chain seq x y z
N MET A 1 -11.90 -7.72 7.34
CA MET A 1 -11.93 -7.76 5.86
C MET A 1 -11.21 -6.51 5.38
N VAL A 2 -10.22 -6.62 4.49
CA VAL A 2 -9.46 -5.46 4.00
C VAL A 2 -10.11 -4.97 2.70
N TYR A 3 -10.66 -3.76 2.72
CA TYR A 3 -11.28 -3.13 1.56
C TYR A 3 -10.19 -2.40 0.75
N HIS A 4 -9.92 -2.84 -0.48
CA HIS A 4 -8.83 -2.29 -1.31
C HIS A 4 -9.34 -1.29 -2.35
N PHE A 5 -10.24 -1.71 -3.25
CA PHE A 5 -10.86 -0.85 -4.28
C PHE A 5 -12.26 -0.34 -3.90
N HIS A 6 -12.72 -0.58 -2.67
CA HIS A 6 -14.11 -0.39 -2.29
C HIS A 6 -14.59 1.05 -2.46
N ASP A 7 -13.89 2.02 -1.87
CA ASP A 7 -14.29 3.44 -1.93
C ASP A 7 -14.30 3.96 -3.36
N MET A 8 -13.34 3.54 -4.18
CA MET A 8 -13.29 3.87 -5.60
C MET A 8 -14.45 3.26 -6.38
N ILE A 9 -14.79 1.99 -6.12
CA ILE A 9 -15.93 1.31 -6.75
C ILE A 9 -17.24 1.99 -6.37
N ASP A 10 -17.42 2.31 -5.09
CA ASP A 10 -18.63 2.96 -4.59
C ASP A 10 -18.77 4.36 -5.19
N MET A 11 -17.67 5.14 -5.21
CA MET A 11 -17.61 6.43 -5.89
C MET A 11 -18.04 6.33 -7.37
N LEU A 12 -17.55 5.34 -8.11
CA LEU A 12 -17.91 5.15 -9.52
C LEU A 12 -19.39 4.76 -9.68
N VAL A 13 -19.90 3.89 -8.81
CA VAL A 13 -21.31 3.49 -8.80
C VAL A 13 -22.21 4.69 -8.52
N ASP A 14 -21.85 5.54 -7.56
CA ASP A 14 -22.55 6.78 -7.25
C ASP A 14 -22.53 7.78 -8.43
N CYS A 15 -21.48 7.75 -9.24
CA CYS A 15 -21.40 8.48 -10.50
C CYS A 15 -22.19 7.84 -11.67
N GLY A 16 -22.91 6.74 -11.43
CA GLY A 16 -23.80 6.09 -12.40
C GLY A 16 -23.19 4.90 -13.14
N TYR A 17 -22.00 4.44 -12.75
CA TYR A 17 -21.45 3.20 -13.30
C TYR A 17 -22.21 1.97 -12.78
N LYS A 18 -22.34 0.94 -13.63
CA LYS A 18 -23.03 -0.31 -13.31
C LYS A 18 -22.05 -1.47 -13.34
N LYS A 19 -21.91 -2.17 -12.21
CA LYS A 19 -21.08 -3.37 -12.08
C LYS A 19 -21.48 -4.40 -13.16
N GLY A 20 -20.50 -4.94 -13.88
CA GLY A 20 -20.72 -5.92 -14.95
C GLY A 20 -21.25 -5.36 -16.27
N THR A 21 -21.59 -4.07 -16.35
CA THR A 21 -22.06 -3.44 -17.61
C THR A 21 -21.15 -2.32 -18.08
N THR A 22 -20.80 -1.38 -17.20
CA THR A 22 -19.89 -0.25 -17.51
C THR A 22 -18.71 -0.17 -16.54
N LEU A 23 -18.75 -0.92 -15.44
CA LEU A 23 -17.66 -1.08 -14.48
C LEU A 23 -17.27 -2.55 -14.38
N PHE A 24 -15.98 -2.82 -14.58
CA PHE A 24 -15.45 -4.17 -14.63
C PHE A 24 -14.19 -4.28 -13.78
N GLY A 25 -14.14 -5.30 -12.93
CA GLY A 25 -12.90 -5.72 -12.27
C GLY A 25 -12.15 -6.76 -13.12
N TYR A 26 -10.82 -6.69 -13.08
CA TYR A 26 -9.94 -7.72 -13.63
C TYR A 26 -8.91 -8.14 -12.58
N GLY A 27 -9.20 -9.24 -11.89
CA GLY A 27 -8.27 -9.86 -10.96
C GLY A 27 -7.35 -10.86 -11.67
N TYR A 28 -6.15 -11.04 -11.15
CA TYR A 28 -5.14 -11.96 -11.69
C TYR A 28 -4.28 -12.55 -10.57
N ASP A 29 -3.52 -13.60 -10.89
CA ASP A 29 -2.57 -14.18 -9.94
C ASP A 29 -1.33 -13.27 -9.85
N PHE A 30 -1.30 -12.44 -8.81
CA PHE A 30 -0.22 -11.48 -8.57
C PHE A 30 1.13 -12.12 -8.26
N ARG A 31 1.18 -13.45 -8.04
CA ARG A 31 2.45 -14.16 -7.82
C ARG A 31 3.18 -14.42 -9.13
N GLN A 32 2.45 -14.48 -10.24
CA GLN A 32 2.97 -14.82 -11.56
C GLN A 32 3.50 -13.58 -12.29
N SER A 33 4.27 -13.81 -13.36
CA SER A 33 4.81 -12.74 -14.21
C SER A 33 3.70 -11.86 -14.77
N ASN A 34 3.96 -10.54 -14.84
CA ASN A 34 3.09 -9.54 -15.43
C ASN A 34 2.87 -9.73 -16.95
N ARG A 35 3.60 -10.64 -17.61
CA ARG A 35 3.45 -10.98 -19.03
C ARG A 35 3.14 -12.45 -19.30
N ILE A 36 2.69 -13.21 -18.31
CA ILE A 36 2.30 -14.62 -18.53
C ILE A 36 1.08 -14.70 -19.45
N ASP A 37 1.05 -15.67 -20.37
CA ASP A 37 -0.01 -15.80 -21.39
C ASP A 37 -1.42 -15.77 -20.79
N LYS A 38 -1.63 -16.45 -19.65
CA LYS A 38 -2.93 -16.50 -18.97
C LYS A 38 -3.48 -15.11 -18.66
N VAL A 39 -2.63 -14.20 -18.19
CA VAL A 39 -3.06 -12.85 -17.81
C VAL A 39 -3.14 -11.91 -19.01
N MET A 40 -2.25 -12.06 -19.99
CA MET A 40 -2.31 -11.29 -21.24
C MET A 40 -3.57 -11.62 -22.06
N VAL A 41 -3.84 -12.91 -22.27
CA VAL A 41 -5.05 -13.37 -22.99
C VAL A 41 -6.31 -12.99 -22.21
N GLY A 42 -6.29 -13.17 -20.89
CA GLY A 42 -7.42 -12.79 -20.04
C GLY A 42 -7.75 -11.30 -20.12
N LEU A 43 -6.74 -10.42 -20.07
CA LEU A 43 -6.94 -8.97 -20.19
C LEU A 43 -7.48 -8.58 -21.56
N ARG A 44 -6.97 -9.20 -22.64
CA ARG A 44 -7.51 -9.01 -24.01
C ARG A 44 -8.99 -9.34 -24.08
N VAL A 45 -9.38 -10.54 -23.61
CA VAL A 45 -10.79 -10.97 -23.60
C VAL A 45 -11.65 -10.01 -22.77
N LYS A 46 -11.12 -9.55 -21.63
CA LYS A 46 -11.82 -8.60 -20.75
C LYS A 46 -12.06 -7.24 -21.42
N LEU A 47 -11.05 -6.70 -22.10
CA LEU A 47 -11.17 -5.44 -22.85
C LEU A 47 -12.19 -5.55 -23.99
N GLU A 48 -12.15 -6.64 -24.75
CA GLU A 48 -13.12 -6.88 -25.82
C GLU A 48 -14.56 -7.03 -25.27
N THR A 49 -14.72 -7.73 -24.15
CA THR A 49 -16.01 -7.88 -23.47
C THR A 49 -16.54 -6.53 -22.99
N ALA A 50 -15.70 -5.73 -22.34
CA ALA A 50 -16.07 -4.41 -21.84
C ALA A 50 -16.41 -3.44 -22.99
N TYR A 51 -15.65 -3.49 -24.10
CA TYR A 51 -15.92 -2.70 -25.31
C TYR A 51 -17.29 -3.03 -25.92
N LYS A 52 -17.61 -4.32 -26.07
CA LYS A 52 -18.91 -4.78 -26.60
C LYS A 52 -20.06 -4.40 -25.65
N ALA A 53 -19.91 -4.67 -24.36
CA ALA A 53 -20.92 -4.34 -23.34
C ALA A 53 -21.18 -2.82 -23.24
N SER A 54 -20.18 -2.00 -23.54
CA SER A 54 -20.28 -0.54 -23.55
C SER A 54 -20.78 0.03 -24.89
N GLY A 55 -21.31 -0.80 -25.79
CA GLY A 55 -21.86 -0.36 -27.08
C GLY A 55 -20.79 0.12 -28.07
N GLY A 56 -19.59 -0.45 -28.02
CA GLY A 56 -18.47 -0.08 -28.88
C GLY A 56 -17.69 1.16 -28.43
N LYS A 57 -17.86 1.58 -27.17
CA LYS A 57 -17.04 2.64 -26.57
C LYS A 57 -15.73 2.06 -26.07
N LYS A 58 -14.62 2.75 -26.37
CA LYS A 58 -13.30 2.43 -25.82
C LYS A 58 -13.32 2.51 -24.27
N VAL A 59 -12.51 1.67 -23.64
CA VAL A 59 -12.44 1.46 -22.19
C VAL A 59 -11.43 2.41 -21.55
N ASN A 60 -11.74 2.90 -20.35
CA ASN A 60 -10.76 3.59 -19.49
C ASN A 60 -10.22 2.58 -18.48
N ILE A 61 -8.90 2.43 -18.40
CA ILE A 61 -8.22 1.54 -17.46
C ILE A 61 -7.78 2.35 -16.24
N ILE A 62 -8.08 1.86 -15.04
CA ILE A 62 -7.49 2.32 -13.78
C ILE A 62 -6.68 1.16 -13.23
N SER A 63 -5.39 1.37 -12.98
CA SER A 63 -4.48 0.38 -12.41
C SER A 63 -3.82 0.90 -11.14
N HIS A 64 -3.55 0.00 -10.19
CA HIS A 64 -2.84 0.32 -8.95
C HIS A 64 -1.57 -0.50 -8.85
N SER A 65 -0.49 0.12 -8.35
CA SER A 65 0.77 -0.54 -8.02
C SER A 65 1.30 -1.38 -9.20
N MET A 66 1.66 -2.64 -8.95
CA MET A 66 2.10 -3.59 -9.96
C MET A 66 1.12 -3.79 -11.13
N GLY A 67 -0.18 -3.53 -10.93
CA GLY A 67 -1.15 -3.56 -12.03
C GLY A 67 -0.79 -2.59 -13.16
N GLY A 68 -0.06 -1.51 -12.86
CA GLY A 68 0.48 -0.60 -13.88
C GLY A 68 1.58 -1.25 -14.74
N LEU A 69 2.45 -2.08 -14.15
CA LEU A 69 3.45 -2.86 -14.88
C LEU A 69 2.79 -3.89 -15.80
N LEU A 70 1.73 -4.55 -15.32
CA LEU A 70 0.93 -5.47 -16.13
C LEU A 70 0.31 -4.78 -17.35
N VAL A 71 -0.32 -3.62 -17.15
CA VAL A 71 -0.91 -2.85 -18.25
C VAL A 71 0.17 -2.42 -19.24
N ARG A 72 1.36 -2.04 -18.76
CA ARG A 72 2.50 -1.68 -19.60
C ARG A 72 3.03 -2.86 -20.42
N CYS A 73 3.18 -4.05 -19.81
CA CYS A 73 3.52 -5.29 -20.54
C CYS A 73 2.48 -5.59 -21.62
N PHE A 74 1.19 -5.54 -21.27
CA PHE A 74 0.12 -5.80 -22.21
C PHE A 74 0.12 -4.81 -23.38
N MET A 75 0.32 -3.52 -23.09
CA MET A 75 0.42 -2.46 -24.10
C MET A 75 1.58 -2.69 -25.06
N SER A 76 2.78 -3.03 -24.55
CA SER A 76 3.96 -3.28 -25.37
C SER A 76 3.78 -4.51 -26.27
N MET A 77 3.25 -5.61 -25.70
CA MET A 77 3.07 -6.88 -26.43
C MET A 77 1.83 -6.91 -27.35
N ASN A 78 0.84 -6.04 -27.12
CA ASN A 78 -0.45 -6.03 -27.82
C ASN A 78 -0.84 -4.60 -28.23
N HIS A 79 0.11 -3.85 -28.79
CA HIS A 79 -0.04 -2.42 -29.08
C HIS A 79 -1.32 -2.08 -29.87
N ASP A 80 -1.59 -2.82 -30.96
CA ASP A 80 -2.78 -2.62 -31.80
C ASP A 80 -4.09 -2.86 -31.03
N ILE A 81 -4.13 -3.89 -30.19
CA ILE A 81 -5.29 -4.24 -29.37
C ILE A 81 -5.51 -3.16 -28.30
N PHE A 82 -4.43 -2.68 -27.69
CA PHE A 82 -4.48 -1.61 -26.70
C PHE A 82 -5.00 -0.31 -27.34
N ALA A 83 -4.43 0.11 -28.47
CA ALA A 83 -4.87 1.28 -29.22
C ALA A 83 -6.34 1.16 -29.68
N LYS A 84 -6.77 -0.04 -30.07
CA LYS A 84 -8.15 -0.30 -30.49
C LYS A 84 -9.15 -0.15 -29.35
N TYR A 85 -8.88 -0.75 -28.19
CA TYR A 85 -9.87 -0.86 -27.12
C TYR A 85 -9.75 0.16 -26.00
N VAL A 86 -8.58 0.79 -25.80
CA VAL A 86 -8.31 1.67 -24.66
C VAL A 86 -8.38 3.14 -25.07
N ASN A 87 -9.02 3.96 -24.24
CA ASN A 87 -9.15 5.40 -24.41
C ASN A 87 -8.28 6.19 -23.43
N LYS A 88 -8.33 5.79 -22.14
CA LYS A 88 -7.52 6.39 -21.09
C LYS A 88 -6.88 5.31 -20.25
N TRP A 89 -5.67 5.57 -19.78
CA TRP A 89 -5.03 4.79 -18.74
C TRP A 89 -4.65 5.72 -17.59
N ILE A 90 -5.22 5.47 -16.42
CA ILE A 90 -4.92 6.16 -15.18
C ILE A 90 -4.16 5.17 -14.29
N CYS A 91 -2.92 5.50 -13.97
CA CYS A 91 -2.06 4.67 -13.14
C CYS A 91 -1.89 5.30 -11.76
N ILE A 92 -2.04 4.49 -10.70
CA ILE A 92 -1.94 4.93 -9.31
C ILE A 92 -0.80 4.14 -8.64
N ALA A 93 0.19 4.83 -8.09
CA ALA A 93 1.29 4.28 -7.30
C ALA A 93 2.11 3.18 -8.00
N CYS A 94 2.28 3.24 -9.32
CA CYS A 94 2.99 2.18 -10.04
C CYS A 94 4.51 2.29 -9.88
N PRO A 95 5.22 1.22 -9.49
CA PRO A 95 6.67 1.20 -9.40
C PRO A 95 7.31 1.05 -10.77
N PHE A 96 7.23 2.06 -11.65
CA PHE A 96 7.70 1.97 -13.03
C PHE A 96 9.18 1.55 -13.13
N GLN A 97 10.02 2.02 -12.20
CA GLN A 97 11.44 1.68 -12.14
C GLN A 97 11.78 0.69 -11.01
N GLY A 98 10.76 0.09 -10.37
CA GLY A 98 10.92 -0.82 -9.24
C GLY A 98 10.76 -0.14 -7.87
N ALA A 99 10.81 -0.94 -6.82
CA ALA A 99 10.69 -0.50 -5.42
C ALA A 99 11.88 -1.06 -4.62
N PRO A 100 13.06 -0.41 -4.67
CA PRO A 100 14.34 -1.03 -4.33
C PRO A 100 14.37 -1.61 -2.92
N GLY A 101 14.07 -0.80 -1.91
CA GLY A 101 14.15 -1.22 -0.50
C GLY A 101 13.20 -2.38 -0.19
N CYS A 102 11.92 -2.24 -0.55
CA CYS A 102 10.92 -3.28 -0.29
C CYS A 102 11.21 -4.59 -1.04
N ILE A 103 11.65 -4.53 -2.29
CA ILE A 103 11.80 -5.72 -3.14
C ILE A 103 13.09 -6.47 -2.86
N ASN A 104 14.22 -5.77 -2.71
CA ASN A 104 15.49 -6.42 -2.33
C ASN A 104 15.34 -7.17 -1.01
N ASP A 105 14.62 -6.56 -0.07
CA ASP A 105 14.38 -7.13 1.24
C ASP A 105 13.37 -8.27 1.24
N SER A 106 12.31 -8.16 0.43
CA SER A 106 11.35 -9.25 0.21
C SER A 106 12.00 -10.54 -0.27
N LEU A 107 13.09 -10.44 -1.07
CA LEU A 107 13.85 -11.57 -1.57
C LEU A 107 14.89 -12.13 -0.59
N LEU A 108 15.38 -11.33 0.36
CA LEU A 108 16.43 -11.75 1.28
C LEU A 108 15.86 -12.24 2.60
N THR A 109 15.04 -11.42 3.25
CA THR A 109 14.56 -11.71 4.61
C THR A 109 13.04 -11.72 4.71
N GLY A 110 12.34 -11.31 3.65
CA GLY A 110 10.89 -11.14 3.57
C GLY A 110 10.47 -9.71 3.88
N LEU A 111 9.16 -9.48 3.97
CA LEU A 111 8.63 -8.15 4.31
C LEU A 111 7.55 -8.25 5.37
N GLN A 112 7.49 -7.24 6.23
CA GLN A 112 6.50 -7.16 7.31
C GLN A 112 5.91 -5.76 7.32
N PHE A 113 4.62 -5.67 7.00
CA PHE A 113 3.90 -4.40 6.88
C PHE A 113 3.33 -3.88 8.21
N VAL A 114 3.45 -4.66 9.29
CA VAL A 114 2.93 -4.34 10.62
C VAL A 114 4.01 -4.65 11.65
N TYR A 115 4.45 -3.63 12.39
CA TYR A 115 5.51 -3.75 13.41
C TYR A 115 4.90 -3.70 14.83
N GLY A 116 5.52 -4.37 15.79
CA GLY A 116 5.07 -4.39 17.20
C GLY A 116 4.12 -5.55 17.54
N PHE A 117 3.33 -5.42 18.60
CA PHE A 117 2.49 -6.52 19.13
C PHE A 117 1.45 -7.01 18.11
N GLU A 118 1.01 -6.16 17.19
CA GLU A 118 0.05 -6.53 16.14
C GLU A 118 0.64 -7.51 15.12
N SER A 119 1.97 -7.55 14.97
CA SER A 119 2.67 -8.43 14.02
C SER A 119 2.47 -9.92 14.30
N PHE A 120 2.13 -10.31 15.54
CA PHE A 120 1.80 -11.69 15.93
C PHE A 120 0.53 -12.22 15.26
N PHE A 121 -0.35 -11.32 14.81
CA PHE A 121 -1.60 -11.68 14.13
C PHE A 121 -1.44 -11.72 12.60
N PHE A 122 -0.23 -11.46 12.08
CA PHE A 122 0.08 -11.46 10.66
C PHE A 122 1.07 -12.57 10.29
N VAL A 123 1.16 -12.86 8.99
CA VAL A 123 2.14 -13.79 8.44
C VAL A 123 3.54 -13.32 8.85
N SER A 124 4.33 -14.21 9.46
CA SER A 124 5.69 -13.87 9.88
C SER A 124 6.54 -13.49 8.66
N ARG A 125 7.52 -12.62 8.89
CA ARG A 125 8.45 -12.14 7.85
C ARG A 125 9.08 -13.29 7.05
N TRP A 126 9.53 -14.33 7.74
CA TRP A 126 10.16 -15.50 7.11
C TRP A 126 9.17 -16.32 6.27
N VAL A 127 7.92 -16.46 6.71
CA VAL A 127 6.89 -17.13 5.90
C VAL A 127 6.56 -16.30 4.66
N MET A 128 6.58 -14.97 4.77
CA MET A 128 6.43 -14.08 3.62
C MET A 128 7.58 -14.25 2.63
N HIS A 129 8.84 -14.30 3.10
CA HIS A 129 10.02 -14.64 2.29
C HIS A 129 9.81 -15.94 1.50
N GLN A 130 9.46 -17.02 2.20
CA GLN A 130 9.25 -18.34 1.59
C GLN A 130 8.11 -18.36 0.56
N LEU A 131 7.11 -17.48 0.69
CA LEU A 131 6.06 -17.31 -0.31
C LEU A 131 6.54 -16.53 -1.54
N LEU A 132 7.35 -15.49 -1.32
CA LEU A 132 7.71 -14.49 -2.33
C LEU A 132 8.94 -14.85 -3.16
N VAL A 133 9.89 -15.63 -2.62
CA VAL A 133 11.18 -15.92 -3.26
C VAL A 133 11.06 -16.65 -4.62
N GLU A 134 9.94 -17.33 -4.87
CA GLU A 134 9.61 -18.01 -6.14
C GLU A 134 8.51 -17.29 -6.94
N CYS A 135 8.14 -16.06 -6.58
CA CYS A 135 7.12 -15.29 -7.30
C CYS A 135 7.76 -14.41 -8.39
N PRO A 136 7.57 -14.67 -9.70
CA PRO A 136 8.14 -13.83 -10.75
C PRO A 136 7.81 -12.34 -10.66
N SER A 137 6.64 -12.00 -10.12
CA SER A 137 6.24 -10.61 -9.92
C SER A 137 7.19 -9.80 -9.04
N ILE A 138 7.80 -10.44 -8.04
CA ILE A 138 8.76 -9.78 -7.13
C ILE A 138 10.03 -9.41 -7.89
N TYR A 139 10.55 -10.33 -8.71
CA TYR A 139 11.73 -10.10 -9.55
C TYR A 139 11.47 -8.99 -10.58
N GLU A 140 10.26 -8.89 -11.12
CA GLU A 140 9.88 -7.84 -12.09
C GLU A 140 9.79 -6.43 -11.46
N MET A 141 9.72 -6.33 -10.13
CA MET A 141 9.71 -5.07 -9.38
C MET A 141 11.09 -4.70 -8.79
N LEU A 142 12.14 -5.47 -9.07
CA LEU A 142 13.52 -5.12 -8.73
C LEU A 142 13.90 -3.75 -9.31
N PRO A 143 14.83 -3.03 -8.66
CA PRO A 143 15.30 -1.73 -9.16
C PRO A 143 15.82 -1.87 -10.58
N ASN A 144 15.37 -1.00 -11.48
CA ASN A 144 15.84 -1.01 -12.86
C ASN A 144 17.34 -0.61 -12.91
N PRO A 145 18.26 -1.51 -13.33
CA PRO A 145 19.68 -1.19 -13.40
C PRO A 145 20.04 -0.24 -14.54
N HIS A 146 19.15 -0.07 -15.53
CA HIS A 146 19.36 0.83 -16.67
C HIS A 146 18.72 2.21 -16.45
N PHE A 147 17.95 2.38 -15.37
CA PHE A 147 17.38 3.66 -15.03
C PHE A 147 18.42 4.54 -14.33
N LYS A 148 18.47 5.81 -14.73
CA LYS A 148 19.39 6.80 -14.16
C LYS A 148 18.79 7.39 -12.89
N TRP A 149 18.92 6.65 -11.79
CA TRP A 149 18.59 7.14 -10.46
C TRP A 149 19.45 8.36 -10.10
N LYS A 150 18.90 9.30 -9.33
CA LYS A 150 19.67 10.42 -8.75
C LYS A 150 20.83 9.91 -7.89
N GLU A 151 20.54 8.90 -7.08
CA GLU A 151 21.50 8.11 -6.30
C GLU A 151 21.13 6.65 -6.51
N ALA A 152 22.07 5.80 -6.92
CA ALA A 152 21.76 4.41 -7.21
C ALA A 152 21.35 3.68 -5.92
N PRO A 153 20.23 2.93 -5.90
CA PRO A 153 19.83 2.18 -4.72
C PRO A 153 20.82 1.04 -4.47
N ILE A 154 21.21 0.85 -3.21
CA ILE A 154 22.22 -0.12 -2.80
C ILE A 154 21.73 -1.07 -1.72
N VAL A 155 22.26 -2.29 -1.75
CA VAL A 155 22.20 -3.22 -0.63
C VAL A 155 23.55 -3.20 0.07
N GLN A 156 23.56 -3.07 1.38
CA GLN A 156 24.75 -2.95 2.20
C GLN A 156 24.82 -4.13 3.16
N VAL A 157 26.01 -4.71 3.33
CA VAL A 157 26.23 -5.80 4.27
C VAL A 157 27.49 -5.52 5.08
N TRP A 158 27.36 -5.45 6.40
CA TRP A 158 28.52 -5.47 7.29
C TRP A 158 29.12 -6.86 7.28
N ARG A 159 30.31 -7.02 6.70
CA ARG A 159 30.97 -8.31 6.48
C ARG A 159 32.16 -8.46 7.41
N LYS A 160 32.34 -9.67 7.95
CA LYS A 160 33.58 -10.07 8.61
C LYS A 160 34.55 -10.60 7.54
N ASN A 161 35.66 -9.92 7.29
CA ASN A 161 36.62 -10.34 6.28
C ASN A 161 37.61 -11.37 6.88
N PRO A 162 37.53 -12.65 6.52
CA PRO A 162 38.42 -13.67 7.07
C PRO A 162 39.87 -13.52 6.60
N GLU A 163 40.11 -12.87 5.46
CA GLU A 163 41.46 -12.64 4.91
C GLU A 163 42.19 -11.47 5.59
N LYS A 164 41.44 -10.57 6.24
CA LYS A 164 41.96 -9.40 6.98
C LYS A 164 41.79 -9.55 8.49
N ASP A 165 42.14 -10.70 9.05
CA ASP A 165 42.10 -10.97 10.50
C ASP A 165 40.71 -10.77 11.14
N GLY A 166 39.64 -10.97 10.35
CA GLY A 166 38.28 -10.75 10.82
C GLY A 166 37.88 -9.28 10.96
N MET A 167 38.61 -8.35 10.33
CA MET A 167 38.20 -6.94 10.25
C MET A 167 36.79 -6.81 9.66
N VAL A 168 36.06 -5.83 10.19
CA VAL A 168 34.69 -5.55 9.78
C VAL A 168 34.70 -4.47 8.70
N GLU A 169 34.08 -4.77 7.56
CA GLU A 169 33.96 -3.83 6.45
C GLU A 169 32.51 -3.77 5.94
N LEU A 170 32.07 -2.58 5.54
CA LEU A 170 30.77 -2.39 4.92
C LEU A 170 30.92 -2.61 3.40
N VAL A 171 30.31 -3.69 2.89
CA VAL A 171 30.31 -4.01 1.47
C VAL A 171 29.01 -3.51 0.85
N LEU A 172 29.12 -2.84 -0.31
CA LEU A 172 28.01 -2.26 -1.04
C LEU A 172 27.75 -3.07 -2.30
N TYR A 173 26.49 -3.37 -2.57
CA TYR A 173 26.02 -4.09 -3.75
C TYR A 173 25.04 -3.19 -4.49
N GLU A 174 25.42 -2.75 -5.69
CA GLU A 174 24.50 -2.06 -6.61
C GLU A 174 23.60 -3.08 -7.33
N ALA A 175 22.59 -2.61 -8.07
CA ALA A 175 21.60 -3.48 -8.72
C ALA A 175 22.20 -4.61 -9.57
N THR A 176 23.32 -4.37 -10.26
CA THR A 176 24.01 -5.40 -11.06
C THR A 176 24.75 -6.43 -10.22
N ASP A 177 25.28 -6.02 -9.07
CA ASP A 177 26.07 -6.89 -8.18
C ASP A 177 25.20 -7.63 -7.16
N CYS A 178 23.96 -7.16 -6.94
CA CYS A 178 22.99 -7.77 -6.03
C CYS A 178 22.66 -9.24 -6.38
N VAL A 179 22.79 -9.64 -7.65
CA VAL A 179 22.57 -11.04 -8.06
C VAL A 179 23.50 -11.99 -7.31
N SER A 180 24.79 -11.66 -7.24
CA SER A 180 25.78 -12.48 -6.53
C SER A 180 25.49 -12.57 -5.03
N LEU A 181 24.99 -11.48 -4.44
CA LEU A 181 24.53 -11.45 -3.05
C LEU A 181 23.33 -12.38 -2.86
N PHE A 182 22.33 -12.32 -3.74
CA PHE A 182 21.14 -13.17 -3.64
C PHE A 182 21.47 -14.66 -3.79
N GLU A 183 22.32 -15.02 -4.75
CA GLU A 183 22.77 -16.40 -4.94
C GLU A 183 23.43 -16.96 -3.68
N GLU A 184 24.37 -16.21 -3.09
CA GLU A 184 25.07 -16.65 -1.88
C GLU A 184 24.19 -16.63 -0.63
N ALA A 185 23.33 -15.62 -0.48
CA ALA A 185 22.42 -15.52 0.66
C ALA A 185 21.36 -16.63 0.68
N LEU A 186 20.89 -17.04 -0.51
CA LEU A 186 19.82 -18.04 -0.65
C LEU A 186 20.34 -19.45 -0.96
N LYS A 187 21.65 -19.67 -1.08
CA LYS A 187 22.24 -20.96 -1.48
C LYS A 187 21.73 -22.17 -0.69
N ASN A 188 21.47 -21.98 0.61
CA ASN A 188 21.00 -23.01 1.54
C ASN A 188 19.56 -22.74 2.03
N ASN A 189 18.81 -21.90 1.32
CA ASN A 189 17.45 -21.56 1.72
C ASN A 189 16.50 -22.73 1.48
N GLU A 190 15.69 -23.08 2.48
CA GLU A 190 14.85 -24.26 2.48
C GLU A 190 13.47 -24.00 3.11
N LEU A 191 12.46 -24.70 2.60
CA LEU A 191 11.10 -24.77 3.15
C LEU A 191 10.81 -26.18 3.62
N LYS A 192 10.41 -26.33 4.89
CA LYS A 192 9.92 -27.59 5.45
C LYS A 192 8.40 -27.64 5.31
N TYR A 193 7.89 -28.56 4.48
CA TYR A 193 6.46 -28.76 4.26
C TYR A 193 6.13 -30.25 4.25
N ASN A 194 5.16 -30.67 5.07
CA ASN A 194 4.73 -32.07 5.21
C ASN A 194 5.89 -33.06 5.43
N GLY A 195 6.86 -32.70 6.28
CA GLY A 195 8.03 -33.53 6.57
C GLY A 195 9.06 -33.62 5.42
N LYS A 196 8.84 -32.92 4.31
CA LYS A 196 9.80 -32.78 3.21
C LYS A 196 10.50 -31.44 3.30
N THR A 197 11.79 -31.45 2.96
CA THR A 197 12.59 -30.25 2.76
C THR A 197 12.59 -29.92 1.26
N ILE A 198 12.22 -28.69 0.93
CA ILE A 198 12.19 -28.15 -0.43
C ILE A 198 13.22 -27.03 -0.49
N ALA A 199 14.23 -27.16 -1.35
CA ALA A 199 15.19 -26.09 -1.57
C ALA A 199 14.51 -24.92 -2.30
N LEU A 200 14.76 -23.69 -1.84
CA LEU A 200 14.26 -22.44 -2.41
C LEU A 200 15.44 -21.46 -2.64
N PRO A 201 16.44 -21.84 -3.45
CA PRO A 201 17.56 -20.95 -3.75
C PRO A 201 17.11 -19.75 -4.59
N PHE A 202 18.01 -18.78 -4.79
CA PHE A 202 17.74 -17.70 -5.73
C PHE A 202 17.45 -18.27 -7.13
N ASN A 203 16.29 -17.95 -7.70
CA ASN A 203 15.87 -18.56 -8.95
C ASN A 203 16.34 -17.74 -10.16
N MET A 204 17.51 -18.11 -10.69
CA MET A 204 18.11 -17.45 -11.87
C MET A 204 17.24 -17.52 -13.13
N SER A 205 16.37 -18.52 -13.27
CA SER A 205 15.46 -18.60 -14.42
C SER A 205 14.38 -17.53 -14.34
N ILE A 206 13.82 -17.31 -13.14
CA ILE A 206 12.86 -16.24 -12.89
C ILE A 206 13.52 -14.87 -13.06
N PHE A 207 14.74 -14.69 -12.55
CA PHE A 207 15.49 -13.44 -12.71
C PHE A 207 15.75 -13.09 -14.18
N LYS A 208 16.17 -14.08 -14.99
CA LYS A 208 16.34 -13.90 -16.45
C LYS A 208 15.02 -13.52 -17.13
N TRP A 209 13.94 -14.20 -16.78
CA TRP A 209 12.60 -13.87 -17.30
C TRP A 209 12.18 -12.43 -16.94
N ALA A 210 12.43 -11.99 -15.70
CA ALA A 210 12.14 -10.64 -15.24
C ALA A 210 13.02 -9.59 -15.95
N THR A 211 14.27 -9.93 -16.27
CA THR A 211 15.17 -9.07 -17.07
C THR A 211 14.62 -8.88 -18.49
N GLU A 212 14.11 -9.94 -19.13
CA GLU A 212 13.40 -9.82 -20.41
C GLU A 212 12.11 -9.00 -20.27
N THR A 213 11.34 -9.19 -19.18
CA THR A 213 10.16 -8.35 -18.89
C THR A 213 10.55 -6.89 -18.79
N ARG A 214 11.69 -6.56 -18.17
CA ARG A 214 12.20 -5.18 -18.09
C ARG A 214 12.45 -4.59 -19.47
N GLN A 215 13.02 -5.34 -20.41
CA GLN A 215 13.20 -4.87 -21.79
C GLN A 215 11.86 -4.55 -22.47
N ILE A 216 10.82 -5.38 -22.24
CA ILE A 216 9.46 -5.14 -22.76
C ILE A 216 8.86 -3.86 -22.16
N LEU A 217 9.05 -3.64 -20.85
CA LEU A 217 8.60 -2.44 -20.16
C LEU A 217 9.32 -1.20 -20.72
N ASP A 218 10.64 -1.23 -20.83
CA ASP A 218 11.45 -0.08 -21.26
C ASP A 218 11.15 0.33 -22.71
N ASN A 219 10.83 -0.64 -23.58
CA ASN A 219 10.41 -0.42 -24.98
C ASN A 219 8.92 -0.12 -25.16
N ALA A 220 8.15 -0.03 -24.07
CA ALA A 220 6.71 0.20 -24.17
C ALA A 220 6.42 1.61 -24.69
N GLU A 221 5.64 1.70 -25.77
CA GLU A 221 5.21 2.97 -26.35
C GLU A 221 3.71 3.17 -26.16
N LEU A 222 3.31 4.33 -25.64
CA LEU A 222 1.92 4.69 -25.48
C LEU A 222 1.34 5.11 -26.85
N PRO A 223 0.26 4.48 -27.35
CA PRO A 223 -0.34 4.91 -28.60
C PRO A 223 -0.87 6.35 -28.51
N ASP A 224 -0.68 7.16 -29.56
CA ASP A 224 -1.12 8.58 -29.61
C ASP A 224 -2.61 8.77 -29.34
N THR A 225 -3.41 7.73 -29.60
CA THR A 225 -4.87 7.75 -29.39
C THR A 225 -5.29 7.52 -27.93
N VAL A 226 -4.35 7.21 -27.03
CA VAL A 226 -4.61 6.91 -25.62
C VAL A 226 -4.10 8.04 -24.74
N SER A 227 -4.96 8.56 -23.86
CA SER A 227 -4.52 9.52 -22.84
C SER A 227 -4.02 8.82 -21.58
N PHE A 228 -2.83 9.18 -21.13
CA PHE A 228 -2.24 8.63 -19.90
C PHE A 228 -2.23 9.66 -18.77
N TYR A 229 -2.53 9.20 -17.56
CA TYR A 229 -2.51 9.97 -16.32
C TYR A 229 -1.81 9.17 -15.23
N ASN A 230 -1.05 9.85 -14.37
CA ASN A 230 -0.29 9.21 -13.31
C ASN A 230 -0.56 9.89 -11.95
N ILE A 231 -0.81 9.08 -10.93
CA ILE A 231 -0.92 9.50 -9.54
C ILE A 231 0.14 8.73 -8.76
N TYR A 232 0.92 9.42 -7.95
CA TYR A 232 1.90 8.80 -7.06
C TYR A 232 1.81 9.40 -5.66
N GLY A 233 2.13 8.60 -4.63
CA GLY A 233 2.12 9.09 -3.27
C GLY A 233 3.41 9.84 -2.93
N THR A 234 3.29 10.80 -2.02
CA THR A 234 4.37 11.65 -1.54
C THR A 234 4.33 11.76 -0.02
N SER A 235 5.40 12.32 0.55
CA SER A 235 5.46 12.72 1.96
C SER A 235 5.52 11.57 2.98
N TYR A 236 5.73 10.33 2.55
CA TYR A 236 6.06 9.19 3.40
C TYR A 236 7.51 8.75 3.21
N ASP A 237 8.14 8.32 4.31
CA ASP A 237 9.45 7.70 4.29
C ASP A 237 9.34 6.32 3.61
N THR A 238 9.94 6.19 2.44
CA THR A 238 9.93 4.96 1.65
C THR A 238 11.30 4.27 1.71
N PRO A 239 11.36 2.98 2.10
CA PRO A 239 12.59 2.21 2.08
C PRO A 239 13.30 2.27 0.72
N TYR A 240 14.57 2.67 0.74
CA TYR A 240 15.38 2.85 -0.47
C TYR A 240 16.59 1.92 -0.49
N ASP A 241 17.56 2.15 0.39
CA ASP A 241 18.67 1.23 0.60
C ASP A 241 18.35 0.26 1.73
N VAL A 242 18.99 -0.91 1.70
CA VAL A 242 18.82 -1.95 2.72
C VAL A 242 20.18 -2.34 3.27
N CYS A 243 20.35 -2.28 4.59
CA CYS A 243 21.57 -2.64 5.29
C CYS A 243 21.36 -3.85 6.20
N TYR A 244 22.28 -4.82 6.15
CA TYR A 244 22.26 -6.03 6.96
C TYR A 244 23.50 -6.16 7.84
N GLY A 245 23.30 -6.64 9.06
CA GLY A 245 24.35 -6.70 10.09
C GLY A 245 24.69 -5.33 10.69
N SER A 246 25.73 -5.29 11.51
CA SER A 246 26.27 -4.04 12.09
C SER A 246 27.77 -4.17 12.31
N GLU A 247 28.45 -3.06 12.58
CA GLU A 247 29.88 -3.08 12.98
C GLU A 247 30.14 -4.00 14.19
N SER A 248 29.22 -4.00 15.16
CA SER A 248 29.28 -4.86 16.36
C SER A 248 28.83 -6.31 16.14
N SER A 249 28.08 -6.58 15.07
CA SER A 249 27.54 -7.90 14.75
C SER A 249 27.54 -8.10 13.22
N PRO A 250 28.73 -8.26 12.62
CA PRO A 250 28.87 -8.42 11.18
C PRO A 250 28.44 -9.82 10.73
N VAL A 251 28.03 -9.92 9.48
CA VAL A 251 27.68 -11.15 8.78
C VAL A 251 28.97 -11.90 8.42
N GLY A 252 29.07 -13.15 8.87
CA GLY A 252 30.17 -14.05 8.53
C GLY A 252 29.95 -14.71 7.17
N ASP A 253 28.98 -15.62 7.11
CA ASP A 253 28.51 -16.24 5.86
C ASP A 253 27.31 -15.46 5.30
N LEU A 254 27.27 -15.22 3.98
CA LEU A 254 26.17 -14.45 3.36
C LEU A 254 24.80 -15.12 3.54
N SER A 255 24.73 -16.44 3.75
CA SER A 255 23.47 -17.12 4.07
C SER A 255 22.86 -16.68 5.39
N GLU A 256 23.64 -16.07 6.30
CA GLU A 256 23.12 -15.49 7.53
C GLU A 256 22.27 -14.24 7.28
N VAL A 257 22.44 -13.54 6.14
CA VAL A 257 21.69 -12.32 5.78
C VAL A 257 20.19 -12.55 5.92
N CYS A 258 19.71 -13.68 5.42
CA CYS A 258 18.31 -14.11 5.43
C CYS A 258 17.67 -14.15 6.83
N HIS A 259 18.48 -14.20 7.88
CA HIS A 259 18.07 -14.28 9.27
C HIS A 259 18.45 -13.03 10.10
N THR A 260 18.89 -11.97 9.43
CA THR A 260 19.10 -10.66 10.04
C THR A 260 17.88 -9.75 9.87
N MET A 261 17.80 -8.71 10.70
CA MET A 261 16.82 -7.65 10.51
C MET A 261 17.45 -6.53 9.66
N PRO A 262 16.81 -6.10 8.57
CA PRO A 262 17.34 -4.99 7.79
C PRO A 262 17.20 -3.67 8.54
N VAL A 263 18.09 -2.74 8.21
CA VAL A 263 17.97 -1.32 8.48
C VAL A 263 17.83 -0.60 7.15
N TYR A 264 16.81 0.23 7.00
CA TYR A 264 16.59 0.97 5.76
C TYR A 264 17.13 2.39 5.86
N THR A 265 17.60 2.90 4.72
CA THR A 265 17.57 4.35 4.46
C THR A 265 16.25 4.68 3.75
N TYR A 266 15.85 5.95 3.82
CA TYR A 266 14.56 6.37 3.32
C TYR A 266 14.68 7.54 2.35
N VAL A 267 13.81 7.52 1.35
CA VAL A 267 13.57 8.64 0.43
C VAL A 267 12.08 8.98 0.44
N GLY A 268 11.71 10.12 -0.13
CA GLY A 268 10.30 10.47 -0.29
C GLY A 268 9.55 9.53 -1.23
N GLY A 269 8.36 9.10 -0.82
CA GLY A 269 7.46 8.23 -1.57
C GLY A 269 6.14 8.02 -0.85
N ASP A 270 5.55 6.85 -1.06
CA ASP A 270 4.28 6.43 -0.49
C ASP A 270 4.42 5.35 0.61
N GLY A 271 5.63 5.16 1.15
CA GLY A 271 5.98 4.11 2.10
C GLY A 271 6.32 2.76 1.44
N THR A 272 6.16 2.61 0.12
CA THR A 272 6.54 1.40 -0.63
C THR A 272 7.34 1.73 -1.90
N VAL A 273 6.86 2.68 -2.68
CA VAL A 273 7.42 3.08 -3.96
C VAL A 273 8.03 4.50 -3.84
N PRO A 274 9.30 4.70 -4.21
CA PRO A 274 9.90 6.03 -4.24
C PRO A 274 9.24 6.94 -5.27
N ILE A 275 9.14 8.25 -4.99
CA ILE A 275 8.60 9.25 -5.95
C ILE A 275 9.33 9.15 -7.29
N GLU A 276 10.65 9.00 -7.26
CA GLU A 276 11.48 8.93 -8.47
C GLU A 276 11.08 7.76 -9.36
N SER A 277 10.78 6.59 -8.79
CA SER A 277 10.30 5.42 -9.53
C SER A 277 8.87 5.63 -10.05
N ALA A 278 7.98 6.12 -9.19
CA ALA A 278 6.57 6.26 -9.52
C ALA A 278 6.29 7.36 -10.57
N ALA A 279 7.11 8.41 -10.60
CA ALA A 279 7.02 9.50 -11.58
C ALA A 279 7.75 9.19 -12.91
N ALA A 280 8.67 8.22 -12.92
CA ALA A 280 9.46 7.85 -14.09
C ALA A 280 8.75 6.84 -15.01
N ASP A 281 7.52 7.16 -15.39
CA ASP A 281 6.69 6.31 -16.26
C ASP A 281 7.18 6.28 -17.72
N GLY A 282 7.87 7.32 -18.19
CA GLY A 282 8.43 7.39 -19.54
C GLY A 282 7.43 7.82 -20.63
N PHE A 283 6.20 8.20 -20.28
CA PHE A 283 5.17 8.59 -21.25
C PHE A 283 4.94 10.11 -21.31
N ALA A 284 4.27 10.59 -22.35
CA ALA A 284 3.76 11.96 -22.39
C ALA A 284 2.42 12.05 -21.61
N ALA A 285 2.47 11.92 -20.28
CA ALA A 285 1.27 11.99 -19.45
C ALA A 285 0.54 13.34 -19.60
N LYS A 286 -0.80 13.29 -19.69
CA LYS A 286 -1.64 14.49 -19.69
C LYS A 286 -1.55 15.24 -18.36
N GLU A 287 -1.44 14.50 -17.27
CA GLU A 287 -1.27 15.04 -15.93
C GLU A 287 -0.53 14.02 -15.06
N ARG A 288 0.37 14.51 -14.21
CA ARG A 288 1.03 13.74 -13.15
C ARG A 288 0.78 14.46 -11.83
N VAL A 289 0.26 13.75 -10.84
CA VAL A 289 -0.08 14.36 -9.55
C VAL A 289 0.53 13.56 -8.41
N GLY A 290 1.32 14.25 -7.58
CA GLY A 290 1.76 13.74 -6.29
C GLY A 290 0.71 14.03 -5.23
N ILE A 291 0.32 13.03 -4.44
CA ILE A 291 -0.67 13.14 -3.36
C ILE A 291 -0.05 12.68 -2.05
N GLU A 292 -0.29 13.43 -0.97
CA GLU A 292 0.21 13.08 0.37
C GLU A 292 -0.62 11.94 0.99
N ALA A 293 -0.39 10.72 0.54
CA ALA A 293 -1.01 9.51 1.05
C ALA A 293 -0.06 8.32 0.92
N ASP A 294 -0.20 7.35 1.83
CA ASP A 294 0.54 6.09 1.74
C ASP A 294 0.06 5.23 0.55
N HIS A 295 0.82 4.20 0.22
CA HIS A 295 0.63 3.37 -0.97
C HIS A 295 -0.78 2.79 -1.11
N ARG A 296 -1.46 2.50 0.01
CA ARG A 296 -2.83 1.99 0.04
C ARG A 296 -3.85 3.11 0.21
N GLY A 297 -3.54 4.12 1.02
CA GLY A 297 -4.36 5.30 1.27
C GLY A 297 -4.71 6.05 -0.01
N LEU A 298 -3.85 6.01 -1.03
CA LEU A 298 -4.15 6.58 -2.35
C LEU A 298 -5.46 6.05 -2.99
N LEU A 299 -5.91 4.84 -2.65
CA LEU A 299 -7.14 4.27 -3.24
C LEU A 299 -8.43 4.80 -2.61
N CYS A 300 -8.35 5.39 -1.42
CA CYS A 300 -9.48 5.98 -0.70
C CYS A 300 -9.32 7.49 -0.46
N ASP A 301 -8.19 8.10 -0.85
CA ASP A 301 -7.95 9.54 -0.73
C ASP A 301 -8.96 10.36 -1.55
N GLU A 302 -9.57 11.36 -0.91
CA GLU A 302 -10.60 12.18 -1.54
C GLU A 302 -10.09 12.94 -2.78
N ASN A 303 -8.85 13.44 -2.74
CA ASN A 303 -8.26 14.15 -3.88
C ASN A 303 -8.04 13.20 -5.06
N VAL A 304 -7.60 11.97 -4.79
CA VAL A 304 -7.49 10.92 -5.83
C VAL A 304 -8.86 10.64 -6.45
N LEU A 305 -9.90 10.47 -5.62
CA LEU A 305 -11.27 10.23 -6.11
C LEU A 305 -11.81 11.41 -6.94
N GLU A 306 -11.50 12.65 -6.55
CA GLU A 306 -11.85 13.85 -7.33
C GLU A 306 -11.11 13.92 -8.67
N LEU A 307 -9.81 13.59 -8.69
CA LEU A 307 -9.02 13.50 -9.92
C LEU A 307 -9.57 12.42 -10.86
N LEU A 308 -9.96 11.26 -10.32
CA LEU A 308 -10.62 10.22 -11.10
C LEU A 308 -11.92 10.73 -11.74
N LYS A 309 -12.79 11.42 -10.97
CA LYS A 309 -14.01 12.03 -11.53
C LYS A 309 -13.70 13.04 -12.63
N LYS A 310 -12.72 13.92 -12.41
CA LYS A 310 -12.25 14.91 -13.40
C LYS A 310 -11.78 14.22 -14.68
N TRP A 311 -10.86 13.27 -14.57
CA TRP A 311 -10.25 12.62 -15.74
C TRP A 311 -11.18 11.65 -16.45
N LEU A 312 -12.18 11.09 -15.76
CA LEU A 312 -13.24 10.30 -16.37
C LEU A 312 -14.35 11.17 -17.01
N GLY A 313 -14.34 12.49 -16.78
CA GLY A 313 -15.33 13.42 -17.32
C GLY A 313 -16.67 13.40 -16.60
N LEU A 314 -16.68 13.07 -15.31
CA LEU A 314 -17.90 12.89 -14.49
C LEU A 314 -18.37 14.20 -13.84
N ASN A 315 -17.58 15.28 -13.94
CA ASN A 315 -17.82 16.55 -13.22
C ASN A 315 -18.92 17.45 -13.81
N GLU A 316 -19.71 17.00 -14.78
CA GLU A 316 -20.87 17.75 -15.30
C GLU A 316 -22.22 17.39 -14.68
N MET A 317 -22.30 16.41 -13.77
CA MET A 317 -23.53 16.22 -12.98
C MET A 317 -23.53 17.16 -11.77
N LYS A 318 -23.99 18.39 -12.00
CA LYS A 318 -24.29 19.37 -10.95
C LYS A 318 -24.99 18.68 -9.78
N SER A 319 -24.36 18.74 -8.61
CA SER A 319 -25.02 18.37 -7.36
C SER A 319 -26.33 19.17 -7.29
N THR A 320 -27.45 18.48 -7.41
CA THR A 320 -28.73 19.04 -6.99
C THR A 320 -28.66 19.06 -5.47
N ARG A 321 -27.97 20.07 -4.90
CA ARG A 321 -27.96 20.33 -3.47
C ARG A 321 -29.40 20.64 -3.11
N ARG A 322 -30.11 19.62 -2.62
CA ARG A 322 -31.38 19.76 -1.92
C ARG A 322 -31.09 20.70 -0.75
N ARG A 323 -31.48 21.97 -0.92
CA ARG A 323 -31.32 23.02 0.08
C ARG A 323 -32.24 22.65 1.24
N LEU A 324 -31.71 21.92 2.22
CA LEU A 324 -32.37 21.76 3.51
C LEU A 324 -32.44 23.16 4.13
N SER A 325 -33.66 23.70 4.13
CA SER A 325 -34.04 24.92 4.81
C SER A 325 -33.60 24.82 6.28
N LYS A 326 -32.61 25.61 6.68
CA LYS A 326 -32.35 25.86 8.10
C LYS A 326 -33.48 26.73 8.61
N SER A 327 -34.28 26.16 9.50
CA SER A 327 -35.16 26.85 10.42
C SER A 327 -34.44 28.05 11.04
N LYS A 328 -35.03 29.24 10.91
CA LYS A 328 -34.60 30.46 11.59
C LYS A 328 -34.87 30.29 13.09
N VAL A 329 -33.82 30.24 13.89
CA VAL A 329 -33.91 30.63 15.31
C VAL A 329 -33.46 32.08 15.38
N MET A 330 -34.37 32.89 15.92
CA MET A 330 -34.32 34.34 16.06
C MET A 330 -33.54 34.63 17.34
N ASP A 331 -32.40 35.31 17.25
CA ASP A 331 -31.74 35.88 18.42
C ASP A 331 -31.67 37.40 18.29
N PHE A 332 -32.15 38.01 19.38
CA PHE A 332 -32.36 39.44 19.61
C PHE A 332 -31.05 40.22 19.58
N VAL A 333 -31.07 41.37 18.90
CA VAL A 333 -30.05 42.43 19.00
C VAL A 333 -30.49 43.43 20.09
N PRO A 334 -29.56 44.02 20.83
CA PRO A 334 -29.69 45.42 21.21
C PRO A 334 -28.56 46.27 20.61
N GLU A 335 -28.98 47.48 20.26
CA GLU A 335 -28.31 48.53 19.49
C GLU A 335 -27.03 49.08 20.11
N GLY A 336 -26.16 49.66 19.27
CA GLY A 336 -25.09 50.54 19.73
C GLY A 336 -24.07 50.98 18.67
N SER A 337 -24.34 52.14 18.06
CA SER A 337 -23.39 53.13 17.50
C SER A 337 -22.45 52.77 16.33
N SER A 338 -22.86 53.25 15.14
CA SER A 338 -22.13 54.05 14.15
C SER A 338 -20.61 54.25 14.29
N PHE A 339 -19.86 54.04 13.21
CA PHE A 339 -19.12 55.09 12.47
C PHE A 339 -18.48 54.53 11.18
N GLU A 340 -18.74 55.20 10.06
CA GLU A 340 -18.07 55.03 8.76
C GLU A 340 -16.73 55.76 8.67
N ASN A 341 -15.86 55.23 7.80
CA ASN A 341 -14.85 55.87 6.91
C ASN A 341 -13.59 55.00 6.90
N GLY A 342 -13.04 54.50 5.79
CA GLY A 342 -13.01 55.03 4.42
C GLY A 342 -11.59 55.49 4.10
N LYS A 343 -11.04 55.01 2.96
CA LYS A 343 -9.70 55.28 2.34
C LYS A 343 -8.61 54.27 2.74
N GLY A 344 -7.81 53.68 1.86
CA GLY A 344 -7.43 53.99 0.47
C GLY A 344 -5.89 53.90 0.37
N ASN A 345 -5.39 52.88 -0.34
CA ASN A 345 -3.98 52.50 -0.60
C ASN A 345 -3.06 53.66 -1.10
N PRO A 346 -1.70 53.57 -0.98
CA PRO A 346 -0.87 52.82 -1.96
C PRO A 346 0.45 52.18 -1.42
N PRO A 347 1.10 51.29 -2.22
CA PRO A 347 2.43 50.67 -1.94
C PRO A 347 3.58 51.39 -2.70
N PRO A 348 4.80 50.81 -2.84
CA PRO A 348 5.86 50.50 -1.87
C PRO A 348 7.13 51.38 -2.14
N PRO A 349 8.32 51.06 -1.59
CA PRO A 349 9.37 50.70 -2.55
C PRO A 349 10.29 49.55 -2.10
N ALA A 350 10.80 48.84 -3.11
CA ALA A 350 11.86 47.85 -3.02
C ALA A 350 13.23 48.53 -3.03
N THR A 351 14.18 48.07 -2.21
CA THR A 351 15.61 48.10 -2.59
C THR A 351 16.49 47.14 -1.78
N ALA A 352 17.37 46.48 -2.53
CA ALA A 352 18.75 46.10 -2.22
C ALA A 352 19.04 44.88 -1.31
N LEU A 353 19.54 43.84 -1.98
CA LEU A 353 20.46 42.84 -1.45
C LEU A 353 21.64 43.50 -0.73
N THR A 354 21.97 43.00 0.46
CA THR A 354 23.37 42.86 0.90
C THR A 354 23.58 41.56 1.67
N SER A 355 24.73 40.97 1.41
CA SER A 355 25.28 39.74 1.97
C SER A 355 25.74 39.94 3.41
N ARG A 356 25.43 38.98 4.31
CA ARG A 356 26.31 38.56 5.42
C ARG A 356 25.72 37.41 6.26
N GLY A 357 26.55 36.38 6.45
CA GLY A 357 26.67 35.66 7.72
C GLY A 357 25.61 34.61 8.06
N ARG A 358 25.92 33.34 7.77
CA ARG A 358 25.30 32.17 8.41
C ARG A 358 25.36 32.32 9.94
N ARG A 359 24.20 32.51 10.58
CA ARG A 359 23.96 32.17 11.99
C ARG A 359 22.90 31.06 12.03
N ARG A 360 23.22 29.98 12.75
CA ARG A 360 22.32 28.86 13.04
C ARG A 360 20.99 29.37 13.63
N PRO A 361 19.81 28.94 13.15
CA PRO A 361 18.58 29.18 13.88
C PRO A 361 18.48 28.19 15.05
N ARG A 362 18.10 28.71 16.22
CA ARG A 362 17.63 27.92 17.36
C ARG A 362 16.35 27.18 16.95
N PRO A 363 16.03 26.02 17.55
CA PRO A 363 14.86 25.25 17.14
C PRO A 363 13.57 26.06 17.37
N SER A 364 12.87 26.34 16.28
CA SER A 364 11.56 26.98 16.22
C SER A 364 10.46 26.04 16.73
N GLU A 365 9.38 26.63 17.24
CA GLU A 365 8.20 26.09 17.93
C GLU A 365 7.42 24.92 17.28
N SER A 366 7.94 24.28 16.23
CA SER A 366 7.37 23.12 15.55
C SER A 366 7.33 21.86 16.44
N ILE A 367 8.32 21.67 17.31
CA ILE A 367 8.41 20.48 18.20
C ILE A 367 7.28 20.46 19.25
N ARG A 368 6.66 21.60 19.55
CA ARG A 368 5.64 21.68 20.62
C ARG A 368 4.25 21.23 20.17
N LYS A 369 3.96 21.15 18.86
CA LYS A 369 2.59 20.84 18.37
C LYS A 369 2.33 19.35 18.08
N HIS A 370 3.36 18.54 17.85
CA HIS A 370 3.17 17.09 17.61
C HIS A 370 3.19 16.20 18.87
N CYS A 371 3.53 16.73 20.04
CA CYS A 371 3.48 15.98 21.30
C CYS A 371 2.09 16.03 21.99
N LEU A 372 1.19 16.91 21.55
CA LEU A 372 -0.10 17.17 22.20
C LEU A 372 -1.25 16.19 21.86
N PRO A 373 -1.35 15.55 20.67
CA PRO A 373 -2.46 14.61 20.40
C PRO A 373 -2.27 13.24 21.07
N GLN A 374 -1.04 12.72 21.10
CA GLN A 374 -0.73 11.43 21.75
C GLN A 374 -0.78 11.51 23.28
N MET A 375 -0.31 12.62 23.88
CA MET A 375 -0.44 12.81 25.33
C MET A 375 -1.90 12.84 25.77
N LYS A 376 -2.82 13.46 25.02
CA LYS A 376 -4.24 13.48 25.40
C LYS A 376 -4.88 12.08 25.43
N HIS A 377 -4.49 11.18 24.52
CA HIS A 377 -4.97 9.80 24.54
C HIS A 377 -4.36 8.99 25.69
N ILE A 378 -3.05 9.15 25.94
CA ILE A 378 -2.37 8.49 27.06
C ILE A 378 -2.92 8.98 28.40
N PHE A 379 -3.12 10.29 28.58
CA PHE A 379 -3.73 10.85 29.79
C PHE A 379 -5.18 10.42 29.97
N LYS A 380 -5.96 10.28 28.89
CA LYS A 380 -7.32 9.72 28.97
C LYS A 380 -7.30 8.26 29.42
N ILE A 381 -6.40 7.44 28.86
CA ILE A 381 -6.27 6.02 29.23
C ILE A 381 -5.81 5.88 30.69
N ILE A 382 -4.80 6.66 31.10
CA ILE A 382 -4.31 6.68 32.48
C ILE A 382 -5.39 7.18 33.43
N ALA A 383 -6.12 8.25 33.10
CA ALA A 383 -7.21 8.75 33.94
C ALA A 383 -8.35 7.74 34.07
N MET A 384 -8.67 7.01 32.99
CA MET A 384 -9.70 5.98 33.00
C MET A 384 -9.24 4.76 33.82
N LEU A 385 -7.98 4.34 33.70
CA LEU A 385 -7.39 3.29 34.52
C LEU A 385 -7.36 3.69 36.00
N VAL A 386 -6.96 4.93 36.33
CA VAL A 386 -6.97 5.44 37.70
C VAL A 386 -8.38 5.50 38.27
N ALA A 387 -9.38 5.92 37.48
CA ALA A 387 -10.78 5.94 37.91
C ALA A 387 -11.33 4.53 38.14
N ILE A 388 -11.00 3.57 37.26
CA ILE A 388 -11.39 2.16 37.42
C ILE A 388 -10.72 1.56 38.64
N SER A 389 -9.41 1.79 38.84
CA SER A 389 -8.66 1.31 40.01
C SER A 389 -9.17 1.94 41.31
N ALA A 390 -9.48 3.23 41.34
CA ALA A 390 -10.03 3.89 42.52
C ALA A 390 -11.44 3.40 42.86
N THR A 391 -12.28 3.19 41.85
CA THR A 391 -13.63 2.61 42.02
C THR A 391 -13.53 1.16 42.52
N TRP A 392 -12.58 0.38 42.00
CA TRP A 392 -12.32 -0.99 42.43
C TRP A 392 -11.76 -1.07 43.86
N ILE A 393 -10.85 -0.17 44.24
CA ILE A 393 -10.33 -0.05 45.61
C ILE A 393 -11.43 0.40 46.58
N GLY A 394 -12.28 1.35 46.19
CA GLY A 394 -13.44 1.75 46.99
C GLY A 394 -14.49 0.64 47.16
N LEU A 395 -14.69 -0.19 46.13
CA LEU A 395 -15.53 -1.40 46.22
C LEU A 395 -14.88 -2.50 47.09
N LEU A 396 -13.55 -2.56 47.15
CA LEU A 396 -12.78 -3.47 48.01
C LEU A 396 -12.73 -3.03 49.48
N GLU A 397 -12.75 -1.73 49.77
CA GLU A 397 -12.86 -1.22 51.14
C GLU A 397 -14.28 -1.30 51.70
N THR A 398 -15.29 -1.24 50.82
CA THR A 398 -16.71 -1.36 51.19
C THR A 398 -17.19 -2.81 51.30
N SER A 399 -16.51 -3.75 50.64
CA SER A 399 -16.73 -5.18 50.83
C SER A 399 -15.85 -5.66 51.99
N THR A 400 -16.47 -6.31 52.98
CA THR A 400 -15.80 -6.85 54.18
C THR A 400 -14.89 -8.03 53.82
N LEU A 401 -13.79 -7.80 53.11
CA LEU A 401 -12.78 -8.79 52.78
C LEU A 401 -11.65 -8.74 53.82
N PRO A 402 -11.42 -9.83 54.57
CA PRO A 402 -10.36 -9.87 55.57
C PRO A 402 -8.99 -9.59 54.94
N ARG A 403 -8.14 -8.80 55.63
CA ARG A 403 -6.77 -8.45 55.20
C ARG A 403 -5.87 -9.66 54.87
N SER A 404 -6.25 -10.88 55.26
CA SER A 404 -5.54 -12.12 54.94
C SER A 404 -5.66 -12.57 53.48
N TYR A 405 -6.63 -12.07 52.71
CA TYR A 405 -6.88 -12.51 51.33
C TYR A 405 -6.56 -11.44 50.27
N THR A 406 -6.13 -10.25 50.68
CA THR A 406 -5.78 -9.15 49.76
C THR A 406 -4.59 -9.48 48.85
N TRP A 407 -3.67 -10.36 49.28
CA TRP A 407 -2.54 -10.80 48.45
C TRP A 407 -2.95 -11.67 47.25
N LEU A 408 -4.17 -12.24 47.25
CA LEU A 408 -4.70 -13.04 46.13
C LEU A 408 -5.33 -12.17 45.03
N LEU A 409 -5.54 -10.87 45.26
CA LEU A 409 -6.19 -9.96 44.32
C LEU A 409 -5.53 -9.90 42.93
N PRO A 410 -4.18 -9.91 42.79
CA PRO A 410 -3.55 -9.96 41.48
C PRO A 410 -3.89 -11.24 40.71
N ILE A 411 -4.04 -12.36 41.40
CA ILE A 411 -4.39 -13.65 40.80
C ILE A 411 -5.85 -13.61 40.32
N TYR A 412 -6.77 -13.08 41.13
CA TYR A 412 -8.17 -12.91 40.71
C TYR A 412 -8.32 -11.95 39.53
N LEU A 413 -7.50 -10.89 39.46
CA LEU A 413 -7.48 -9.97 38.32
C LEU A 413 -7.07 -10.69 37.02
N VAL A 414 -6.02 -11.51 37.07
CA VAL A 414 -5.56 -12.30 35.91
C VAL A 414 -6.63 -13.30 35.47
N VAL A 415 -7.28 -13.98 36.42
CA VAL A 415 -8.39 -14.90 36.13
C VAL A 415 -9.57 -14.17 35.50
N ALA A 416 -9.98 -13.01 36.04
CA ALA A 416 -11.06 -12.21 35.48
C ALA A 416 -10.76 -11.69 34.06
N LEU A 417 -9.51 -11.27 33.80
CA LEU A 417 -9.03 -10.88 32.47
C LEU A 417 -9.08 -12.07 31.48
N GLY A 418 -8.69 -13.26 31.94
CA GLY A 418 -8.82 -14.50 31.18
C GLY A 418 -10.27 -14.83 30.83
N CYS A 419 -11.18 -14.73 31.81
CA CYS A 419 -12.61 -14.95 31.60
C CYS A 419 -13.23 -13.91 30.64
N TYR A 420 -12.83 -12.64 30.74
CA TYR A 420 -13.27 -11.59 29.81
C TYR A 420 -12.77 -11.86 28.38
N GLY A 421 -11.52 -12.27 28.22
CA GLY A 421 -10.99 -12.68 26.91
C GLY A 421 -11.78 -13.84 26.30
N LEU A 422 -12.09 -14.86 27.11
CA LEU A 422 -12.90 -16.01 26.67
C LEU A 422 -14.33 -15.60 26.28
N PHE A 423 -14.93 -14.70 27.06
CA PHE A 423 -16.26 -14.15 26.76
C PHE A 423 -16.26 -13.33 25.47
N MET A 424 -15.26 -12.48 25.23
CA MET A 424 -15.17 -11.68 24.00
C MET A 424 -14.95 -12.56 22.76
N VAL A 425 -14.20 -13.65 22.89
CA VAL A 425 -14.07 -14.66 21.82
C VAL A 425 -15.41 -15.37 21.58
N GLY A 426 -16.11 -15.80 22.64
CA GLY A 426 -17.44 -16.41 22.53
C GLY A 426 -18.49 -15.49 21.94
N PHE A 427 -18.51 -14.23 22.36
CA PHE A 427 -19.39 -13.19 21.81
C PHE A 427 -19.06 -12.90 20.34
N GLY A 428 -17.77 -12.80 20.00
CA GLY A 428 -17.32 -12.67 18.62
C GLY A 428 -17.76 -13.84 17.74
N LEU A 429 -17.71 -15.07 18.26
CA LEU A 429 -18.20 -16.28 17.58
C LEU A 429 -19.74 -16.31 17.46
N MET A 430 -20.47 -15.86 18.47
CA MET A 430 -21.95 -15.82 18.45
C MET A 430 -22.50 -14.69 17.56
N PHE A 431 -21.81 -13.56 17.49
CA PHE A 431 -22.21 -12.37 16.72
C PHE A 431 -21.38 -12.17 15.46
N PHE A 432 -20.70 -13.22 14.98
CA PHE A 432 -20.12 -13.22 13.64
C PHE A 432 -21.23 -12.82 12.66
N PRO A 433 -21.08 -11.72 11.90
CA PRO A 433 -21.99 -11.42 10.82
C PRO A 433 -21.66 -12.38 9.69
N MET A 434 -21.98 -13.67 9.86
CA MET A 434 -22.40 -14.44 8.70
C MET A 434 -23.63 -13.70 8.21
N CYS A 435 -23.56 -13.15 7.01
CA CYS A 435 -24.68 -12.53 6.34
C CYS A 435 -25.41 -13.67 5.61
N PRO A 436 -26.33 -14.42 6.26
CA PRO A 436 -27.00 -15.55 5.60
C PRO A 436 -27.77 -15.11 4.36
N GLN A 437 -28.21 -13.84 4.32
CA GLN A 437 -28.86 -13.26 3.14
C GLN A 437 -27.91 -13.13 1.94
N GLU A 438 -26.65 -12.76 2.15
CA GLU A 438 -25.67 -12.66 1.06
C GLU A 438 -25.16 -14.03 0.60
N ALA A 439 -25.02 -14.99 1.51
CA ALA A 439 -24.70 -16.37 1.15
C ALA A 439 -25.81 -16.99 0.29
N VAL A 440 -27.08 -16.77 0.66
CA VAL A 440 -28.25 -17.22 -0.12
C VAL A 440 -28.34 -16.49 -1.47
N ALA A 441 -28.03 -15.19 -1.51
CA ALA A 441 -27.99 -14.44 -2.77
C ALA A 441 -26.88 -14.96 -3.71
N LEU A 442 -25.68 -15.20 -3.17
CA LEU A 442 -24.56 -15.75 -3.93
C LEU A 442 -24.88 -17.17 -4.46
N GLN A 443 -25.54 -17.99 -3.66
CA GLN A 443 -25.93 -19.34 -4.05
C GLN A 443 -27.01 -19.31 -5.15
N LYS A 444 -27.93 -18.35 -5.11
CA LYS A 444 -28.91 -18.11 -6.17
C LYS A 444 -28.25 -17.66 -7.47
N ASP A 445 -27.29 -16.73 -7.40
CA ASP A 445 -26.53 -16.25 -8.55
C ASP A 445 -25.70 -17.37 -9.21
N ILE A 446 -25.13 -18.28 -8.40
CA ILE A 446 -24.39 -19.46 -8.89
C ILE A 446 -25.33 -20.42 -9.64
N VAL A 447 -26.54 -20.66 -9.13
CA VAL A 447 -27.53 -21.52 -9.81
C VAL A 447 -27.97 -20.91 -11.14
N GLU A 448 -28.29 -19.61 -11.16
CA GLU A 448 -28.72 -18.91 -12.38
C GLU A 448 -27.60 -18.87 -13.44
N ALA A 449 -26.35 -18.69 -13.01
CA ALA A 449 -25.18 -18.77 -13.89
C ALA A 449 -24.95 -20.18 -14.45
N LYS A 450 -25.10 -21.23 -13.64
CA LYS A 450 -25.00 -22.63 -14.10
C LYS A 450 -26.09 -22.96 -15.11
N GLU A 451 -27.34 -22.57 -14.87
CA GLU A 451 -28.43 -22.78 -15.83
C GLU A 451 -28.20 -22.05 -17.16
N PHE A 452 -27.70 -20.81 -17.10
CA PHE A 452 -27.37 -20.04 -18.30
C PHE A 452 -26.26 -20.71 -19.13
N LEU A 453 -25.24 -21.25 -18.49
CA LEU A 453 -24.12 -21.93 -19.16
C LEU A 453 -24.54 -23.29 -19.72
N SER A 454 -25.35 -24.05 -18.99
CA SER A 454 -25.95 -25.31 -19.45
C SER A 454 -26.82 -25.10 -20.70
N LYS A 455 -27.67 -24.06 -20.74
CA LYS A 455 -28.45 -23.68 -21.93
C LYS A 455 -27.59 -23.32 -23.15
N LYS A 456 -26.32 -23.00 -22.95
CA LYS A 456 -25.33 -22.72 -24.02
C LYS A 456 -24.44 -23.91 -24.35
N GLY A 457 -24.76 -25.12 -23.84
CA GLY A 457 -24.04 -26.35 -24.14
C GLY A 457 -22.68 -26.47 -23.46
N VAL A 458 -22.44 -25.66 -22.41
CA VAL A 458 -21.22 -25.75 -21.60
C VAL A 458 -21.46 -26.73 -20.45
N ASP A 459 -20.64 -27.77 -20.36
CA ASP A 459 -20.69 -28.72 -19.24
C ASP A 459 -20.22 -28.03 -17.95
N VAL A 460 -21.19 -27.67 -17.12
CA VAL A 460 -21.00 -27.16 -15.76
C VAL A 460 -21.37 -28.32 -14.84
N GLY A 461 -20.38 -29.17 -14.56
CA GLY A 461 -20.52 -30.42 -13.82
C GLY A 461 -21.55 -30.38 -12.69
N SER A 462 -22.41 -31.40 -12.68
CA SER A 462 -23.26 -31.71 -11.52
C SER A 462 -22.37 -32.07 -10.34
N GLU A 463 -22.75 -31.60 -9.15
CA GLU A 463 -21.99 -31.68 -7.88
C GLU A 463 -21.15 -32.93 -7.66
#